data_AF-A0A023FJB6-F1
#
_entry.id   AF-A0A023FJB6-F1
#
_cell.length_a   1.000
_cell.length_b   1.000
_cell.length_c   1.000
_cell.angle_alpha   90.00
_cell.angle_beta   90.00
_cell.angle_gamma   90.00
#
_symmetry.space_group_name_H-M   'P 1'
#
loop_
_entity.id
_entity.type
_entity.pdbx_description
1 polymer ?
#
loop_
_entity_poly.entity_id
_entity_poly.type
_entity_poly.pdbx_seq_one_letter_code
_entity_poly.pdbx_strand_id
1 'polypeptide(L)'
;TQHADLAAVVMQEGLAHVCLVTSSMTLVRAKIDVSIPRKRKGSCSQHDKGLQRFYEAVMQAILRHVNFDVVKCVLVASPGFVKDQFYEYMFQAATKLDLKVLLENKGKFVLTHASSGFKHSLKEILQDPSVQSKLSDTKAAGEVKALEQFYQILQTEPSRAFYGTRHVESANEGQAIETLLISDNLFRCQDVGQRKRYVALVDSVRENGGDVKIFSSLHISGEQLDQLTGVAAILRYPMPELEDEELSSDEES
;
A
#
# COMPACT_ATOMS: atom_id res chain seq x y z
N THR A 1 -20.71 -4.96 -8.33
CA THR A 1 -19.87 -6.01 -7.72
C THR A 1 -18.46 -5.49 -7.62
N GLN A 2 -17.99 -5.16 -6.40
CA GLN A 2 -16.64 -4.61 -6.22
C GLN A 2 -15.62 -5.75 -6.43
N HIS A 3 -14.89 -5.73 -7.54
CA HIS A 3 -13.76 -6.63 -7.78
C HIS A 3 -12.63 -6.24 -6.81
N ALA A 4 -12.54 -6.93 -5.69
CA ALA A 4 -11.44 -6.79 -4.74
C ALA A 4 -10.38 -7.85 -5.08
N ASP A 5 -9.21 -7.41 -5.52
CA ASP A 5 -8.15 -8.31 -5.97
C ASP A 5 -7.48 -9.03 -4.79
N LEU A 6 -7.40 -8.36 -3.63
CA LEU A 6 -6.61 -8.80 -2.49
C LEU A 6 -7.30 -8.47 -1.16
N ALA A 7 -7.32 -9.41 -0.23
CA ALA A 7 -7.62 -9.15 1.17
C ALA A 7 -6.31 -9.17 1.96
N ALA A 8 -6.13 -8.21 2.86
CA ALA A 8 -4.97 -8.13 3.72
C ALA A 8 -5.40 -7.95 5.18
N VAL A 9 -4.89 -8.82 6.03
CA VAL A 9 -5.15 -8.83 7.47
C VAL A 9 -3.84 -8.51 8.16
N VAL A 10 -3.73 -7.30 8.69
CA VAL A 10 -2.58 -6.86 9.47
C VAL A 10 -2.94 -6.96 10.93
N MET A 11 -2.12 -7.64 11.72
CA MET A 11 -2.40 -7.90 13.13
C MET A 11 -1.19 -7.63 14.00
N GLN A 12 -1.47 -7.25 15.24
CA GLN A 12 -0.56 -7.15 16.38
C GLN A 12 -1.31 -7.69 17.61
N GLU A 13 -0.60 -8.01 18.69
CA GLU A 13 -1.25 -8.41 19.94
C GLU A 13 -2.29 -7.36 20.40
N GLY A 14 -3.57 -7.71 20.27
CA GLY A 14 -4.69 -6.88 20.69
C GLY A 14 -5.24 -5.91 19.65
N LEU A 15 -4.66 -5.85 18.44
CA LEU A 15 -5.13 -4.96 17.38
C LEU A 15 -5.03 -5.65 16.02
N ALA A 16 -6.12 -5.65 15.25
CA ALA A 16 -6.12 -6.15 13.89
C ALA A 16 -6.91 -5.24 12.95
N HIS A 17 -6.41 -5.11 11.73
CA HIS A 17 -7.03 -4.38 10.64
C HIS A 17 -7.28 -5.36 9.49
N VAL A 18 -8.56 -5.52 9.13
CA VAL A 18 -8.99 -6.27 7.95
C VAL A 18 -9.22 -5.27 6.83
N CYS A 19 -8.39 -5.35 5.81
CA CYS A 19 -8.36 -4.44 4.69
C CYS A 19 -8.67 -5.19 3.39
N LEU A 20 -9.44 -4.56 2.51
CA LEU A 20 -9.59 -5.00 1.12
C LEU A 20 -8.83 -4.03 0.24
N VAL A 21 -7.84 -4.55 -0.46
CA VAL A 21 -7.06 -3.81 -1.45
C VAL A 21 -7.67 -4.09 -2.82
N THR A 22 -8.24 -3.05 -3.39
CA THR A 22 -8.69 -3.05 -4.79
C THR A 22 -7.60 -2.40 -5.64
N SER A 23 -7.67 -2.57 -6.96
CA SER A 23 -6.76 -1.89 -7.91
C SER A 23 -6.73 -0.35 -7.81
N SER A 24 -7.61 0.31 -7.05
CA SER A 24 -7.65 1.79 -6.99
C SER A 24 -7.89 2.36 -5.59
N MET A 25 -8.14 1.53 -4.58
CA MET A 25 -8.34 2.01 -3.21
C MET A 25 -8.07 0.90 -2.20
N THR A 26 -7.59 1.31 -1.03
CA THR A 26 -7.44 0.42 0.13
C THR A 26 -8.53 0.73 1.15
N LEU A 27 -9.47 -0.20 1.30
CA LEU A 27 -10.60 -0.06 2.21
C LEU A 27 -10.36 -0.84 3.49
N VAL A 28 -10.32 -0.14 4.63
CA VAL A 28 -10.37 -0.78 5.95
C VAL A 28 -11.82 -1.18 6.23
N ARG A 29 -12.10 -2.49 6.30
CA ARG A 29 -13.46 -3.02 6.53
C ARG A 29 -13.76 -3.21 8.01
N ALA A 30 -12.78 -3.68 8.76
CA ALA A 30 -12.92 -3.89 10.19
C ALA A 30 -11.63 -3.49 10.91
N LYS A 31 -11.79 -2.80 12.03
CA LYS A 31 -10.76 -2.59 13.04
C LYS A 31 -11.21 -3.35 14.29
N ILE A 32 -10.36 -4.26 14.74
CA ILE A 32 -10.59 -5.04 15.95
C ILE A 32 -9.56 -4.57 16.97
N ASP A 33 -10.05 -4.13 18.12
CA ASP A 33 -9.24 -3.65 19.23
C ASP A 33 -9.70 -4.40 20.49
N VAL A 34 -8.80 -5.21 21.04
CA VAL A 34 -9.04 -6.04 22.21
C VAL A 34 -7.88 -5.85 23.17
N SER A 35 -8.18 -5.37 24.38
CA SER A 35 -7.17 -5.22 25.42
C SER A 35 -6.71 -6.60 25.93
N ILE A 36 -5.53 -7.05 25.50
CA ILE A 36 -4.95 -8.31 25.96
C ILE A 36 -4.17 -8.06 27.27
N PRO A 37 -4.51 -8.73 28.38
CA PRO A 37 -3.78 -8.61 29.63
C PRO A 37 -2.33 -9.05 29.46
N ARG A 38 -1.36 -8.29 30.00
CA ARG A 38 0.05 -8.69 29.97
C ARG A 38 0.29 -9.96 30.79
N LYS A 39 1.22 -10.81 30.34
CA LYS A 39 1.65 -12.00 31.08
C LYS A 39 2.19 -11.58 32.46
N ARG A 40 1.55 -12.06 33.53
CA ARG A 40 2.02 -11.91 34.91
C ARG A 40 2.54 -13.26 35.41
N LYS A 41 3.60 -13.21 36.23
CA LYS A 41 4.17 -14.41 36.88
C LYS A 41 3.09 -15.04 37.76
N GLY A 42 2.53 -16.17 37.32
CA GLY A 42 1.47 -16.93 38.03
C GLY A 42 0.07 -16.91 37.39
N SER A 43 -0.22 -16.06 36.39
CA SER A 43 -1.53 -16.03 35.71
C SER A 43 -1.39 -15.83 34.20
N CYS A 44 -0.93 -16.88 33.50
CA CYS A 44 -0.87 -16.90 32.03
C CYS A 44 -2.23 -17.23 31.39
N SER A 45 -3.13 -17.88 32.13
CA SER A 45 -4.42 -18.37 31.60
C SER A 45 -5.36 -17.26 31.13
N GLN A 46 -5.31 -16.08 31.75
CA GLN A 46 -6.11 -14.92 31.32
C GLN A 46 -5.60 -14.31 30.01
N HIS A 47 -4.27 -14.32 29.81
CA HIS A 47 -3.65 -13.85 28.58
C HIS A 47 -4.01 -14.77 27.41
N ASP A 48 -3.89 -16.09 27.60
CA ASP A 48 -4.21 -17.07 26.55
C ASP A 48 -5.69 -17.03 26.15
N LYS A 49 -6.59 -16.87 27.13
CA LYS A 49 -8.04 -16.66 26.86
C LYS A 49 -8.30 -15.34 26.12
N GLY A 50 -7.53 -14.29 26.40
CA GLY A 50 -7.61 -13.00 25.69
C GLY A 50 -7.19 -13.14 24.23
N LEU A 51 -6.07 -13.82 23.98
CA LEU A 51 -5.59 -14.13 22.62
C LEU A 51 -6.60 -14.97 21.84
N GLN A 52 -7.18 -15.99 22.47
CA GLN A 52 -8.15 -16.85 21.80
C GLN A 52 -9.41 -16.07 21.37
N ARG A 53 -9.91 -15.17 22.23
CA ARG A 53 -11.04 -14.27 21.88
C ARG A 53 -10.67 -13.30 20.77
N PHE A 54 -9.44 -12.79 20.78
CA PHE A 54 -8.95 -11.91 19.73
C PHE A 54 -8.90 -12.64 18.38
N TYR A 55 -8.33 -13.85 18.33
CA TYR A 55 -8.29 -14.65 17.10
C TYR A 55 -9.68 -15.04 16.61
N GLU A 56 -10.62 -15.35 17.50
CA GLU A 56 -12.01 -15.61 17.13
C GLU A 56 -12.66 -14.38 16.48
N ALA A 57 -12.48 -13.19 17.06
CA ALA A 57 -12.99 -11.94 16.51
C ALA A 57 -12.40 -11.64 15.12
N VAL A 58 -11.10 -11.88 14.92
CA VAL A 58 -10.43 -11.70 13.61
C VAL A 58 -10.98 -12.69 12.58
N MET A 59 -11.13 -13.95 12.95
CA MET A 59 -11.71 -14.98 12.06
C MET A 59 -13.13 -14.61 11.64
N GLN A 60 -13.98 -14.16 12.58
CA GLN A 60 -15.34 -13.71 12.27
C GLN A 60 -15.37 -12.50 11.34
N ALA A 61 -14.47 -11.53 11.54
CA ALA A 61 -14.38 -10.37 10.66
C ALA A 61 -13.95 -10.73 9.23
N ILE A 62 -13.01 -11.68 9.08
CA ILE A 62 -12.62 -12.20 7.76
C ILE A 62 -13.84 -12.83 7.08
N LEU A 63 -14.57 -13.72 7.75
CA LEU A 63 -15.75 -14.38 7.17
C LEU A 63 -16.85 -13.40 6.78
N ARG A 64 -17.02 -12.30 7.53
CA ARG A 64 -18.06 -11.30 7.27
C ARG A 64 -17.72 -10.36 6.12
N HIS A 65 -16.44 -10.01 5.96
CA HIS A 65 -16.01 -8.93 5.06
C HIS A 65 -15.25 -9.41 3.82
N VAL A 66 -14.67 -10.61 3.84
CA VAL A 66 -13.89 -11.16 2.74
C VAL A 66 -14.75 -12.15 1.95
N ASN A 67 -15.00 -11.83 0.68
CA ASN A 67 -15.58 -12.80 -0.25
C ASN A 67 -14.45 -13.54 -0.96
N PHE A 68 -14.27 -14.82 -0.63
CA PHE A 68 -13.19 -15.65 -1.14
C PHE A 68 -13.31 -16.01 -2.63
N ASP A 69 -14.50 -15.86 -3.23
CA ASP A 69 -14.71 -16.12 -4.66
C ASP A 69 -14.14 -14.98 -5.52
N VAL A 70 -14.19 -13.76 -5.00
CA VAL A 70 -13.72 -12.55 -5.68
C VAL A 70 -12.23 -12.32 -5.45
N VAL A 71 -11.76 -12.61 -4.23
CA VAL A 71 -10.39 -12.32 -3.80
C VAL A 71 -9.42 -13.40 -4.29
N LYS A 72 -8.33 -12.96 -4.94
CA LYS A 72 -7.30 -13.88 -5.47
C LYS A 72 -6.42 -14.44 -4.34
N CYS A 73 -6.05 -13.61 -3.37
CA CYS A 73 -5.14 -13.95 -2.30
C CYS A 73 -5.53 -13.25 -0.98
N VAL A 74 -5.28 -13.91 0.14
CA VAL A 74 -5.47 -13.36 1.50
C VAL A 74 -4.11 -13.28 2.18
N LEU A 75 -3.63 -12.06 2.40
CA LEU A 75 -2.40 -11.81 3.13
C LEU A 75 -2.67 -11.75 4.62
N VAL A 76 -1.84 -12.42 5.40
CA VAL A 76 -1.88 -12.44 6.86
C VAL A 76 -0.51 -11.99 7.35
N ALA A 77 -0.48 -10.83 7.98
CA ALA A 77 0.76 -10.15 8.32
C ALA A 77 0.78 -9.73 9.79
N SER A 78 1.91 -9.97 10.45
CA SER A 78 2.10 -9.56 11.85
C SER A 78 3.56 -9.32 12.19
N PRO A 79 3.85 -8.51 13.22
CA PRO A 79 5.16 -8.53 13.85
C PRO A 79 5.31 -9.82 14.68
N GLY A 80 6.42 -10.54 14.47
CA GLY A 80 6.71 -11.78 15.18
C GLY A 80 5.85 -12.97 14.75
N PHE A 81 5.48 -13.80 15.73
CA PHE A 81 4.86 -15.13 15.52
C PHE A 81 3.33 -15.14 15.55
N VAL A 82 2.68 -13.98 15.70
CA VAL A 82 1.21 -13.89 15.86
C VAL A 82 0.48 -14.42 14.62
N LYS A 83 0.99 -14.14 13.41
CA LYS A 83 0.46 -14.64 12.14
C LYS A 83 0.45 -16.17 12.07
N ASP A 84 1.50 -16.82 12.59
CA ASP A 84 1.67 -18.28 12.51
C ASP A 84 0.70 -18.94 13.50
N GLN A 85 0.63 -18.42 14.72
CA GLN A 85 -0.34 -18.86 15.73
C GLN A 85 -1.79 -18.64 15.29
N PHE A 86 -2.10 -17.50 14.70
CA PHE A 86 -3.42 -17.21 14.16
C PHE A 86 -3.78 -18.14 13.01
N TYR A 87 -2.83 -18.42 12.11
CA TYR A 87 -3.03 -19.33 11.00
C TYR A 87 -3.37 -20.75 11.51
N GLU A 88 -2.59 -21.27 12.45
CA GLU A 88 -2.89 -22.57 13.09
C GLU A 88 -4.26 -22.57 13.78
N TYR A 89 -4.56 -21.53 14.56
CA TYR A 89 -5.85 -21.40 15.25
C TYR A 89 -7.03 -21.37 14.26
N MET A 90 -6.91 -20.60 13.17
CA MET A 90 -7.94 -20.46 12.15
C MET A 90 -8.26 -21.81 11.48
N PHE A 91 -7.26 -22.62 11.13
CA PHE A 91 -7.51 -23.94 10.52
C PHE A 91 -8.02 -24.97 11.53
N GLN A 92 -7.57 -24.90 12.79
CA GLN A 92 -8.14 -25.74 13.85
C GLN A 92 -9.62 -25.41 14.10
N ALA A 93 -9.96 -24.12 14.14
CA ALA A 93 -11.34 -23.65 14.29
C ALA A 93 -12.20 -23.98 13.06
N ALA A 94 -11.65 -23.83 11.85
CA ALA A 94 -12.34 -24.19 10.61
C ALA A 94 -12.70 -25.68 10.56
N THR A 95 -11.80 -26.57 11.01
CA THR A 95 -12.06 -28.02 11.10
C THR A 95 -13.13 -28.33 12.15
N LYS A 96 -13.14 -27.63 13.30
CA LYS A 96 -14.14 -27.84 14.36
C LYS A 96 -15.54 -27.37 13.98
N LEU A 97 -15.62 -26.26 13.24
CA LEU A 97 -16.89 -25.62 12.83
C LEU A 97 -17.34 -26.05 11.43
N ASP A 98 -16.60 -26.95 10.76
CA ASP A 98 -16.82 -27.42 9.39
C ASP A 98 -17.01 -26.29 8.36
N LEU A 99 -16.17 -25.26 8.45
CA LEU A 99 -16.20 -24.10 7.55
C LEU A 99 -15.52 -24.43 6.21
N LYS A 100 -16.29 -25.00 5.28
CA LYS A 100 -15.82 -25.40 3.93
C LYS A 100 -15.10 -24.28 3.18
N VAL A 101 -15.60 -23.05 3.29
CA VAL A 101 -15.04 -21.87 2.60
C VAL A 101 -13.57 -21.63 2.96
N LEU A 102 -13.16 -21.83 4.21
CA LEU A 102 -11.77 -21.64 4.63
C LEU A 102 -10.89 -22.83 4.25
N LEU A 103 -11.43 -24.04 4.29
CA LEU A 103 -10.70 -25.28 3.95
C LEU A 103 -10.39 -25.36 2.45
N GLU A 104 -11.35 -25.01 1.60
CA GLU A 104 -11.19 -24.98 0.14
C GLU A 104 -10.21 -23.89 -0.31
N ASN A 105 -10.19 -22.74 0.39
CA ASN A 105 -9.35 -21.60 0.05
C ASN A 105 -8.01 -21.58 0.80
N LYS A 106 -7.57 -22.68 1.40
CA LYS A 106 -6.30 -22.77 2.15
C LYS A 106 -5.09 -22.29 1.33
N GLY A 107 -5.04 -22.61 0.04
CA GLY A 107 -3.95 -22.21 -0.86
C GLY A 107 -3.87 -20.71 -1.16
N LYS A 108 -4.94 -19.94 -0.87
CA LYS A 108 -4.98 -18.48 -1.07
C LYS A 108 -4.36 -17.70 0.09
N PHE A 109 -4.11 -18.33 1.24
CA PHE A 109 -3.53 -17.65 2.38
C PHE A 109 -2.01 -17.57 2.25
N VAL A 110 -1.46 -16.38 2.42
CA VAL A 110 -0.03 -16.13 2.41
C VAL A 110 0.36 -15.41 3.70
N LEU A 111 1.35 -15.97 4.38
CA LEU A 111 1.92 -15.42 5.61
C LEU A 111 3.06 -14.49 5.24
N THR A 112 3.05 -13.27 5.78
CA THR A 112 4.06 -12.24 5.49
C THR A 112 4.53 -11.59 6.77
N HIS A 113 5.74 -11.04 6.77
CA HIS A 113 6.21 -10.21 7.88
C HIS A 113 5.57 -8.82 7.82
N ALA A 114 5.35 -8.20 8.96
CA ALA A 114 5.00 -6.79 9.06
C ALA A 114 5.63 -6.18 10.31
N SER A 115 6.11 -4.94 10.20
CA SER A 115 6.68 -4.22 11.35
C SER A 115 5.63 -3.83 12.39
N SER A 116 4.35 -3.70 12.01
CA SER A 116 3.28 -3.26 12.91
C SER A 116 1.90 -3.79 12.51
N GLY A 117 0.91 -3.63 13.40
CA GLY A 117 -0.49 -4.02 13.22
C GLY A 117 -1.38 -2.98 12.53
N PHE A 118 -0.82 -1.86 12.08
CA PHE A 118 -1.58 -0.70 11.56
C PHE A 118 -1.60 -0.63 10.02
N LYS A 119 -2.43 0.27 9.48
CA LYS A 119 -2.60 0.49 8.03
C LYS A 119 -1.28 0.74 7.29
N HIS A 120 -0.33 1.45 7.89
CA HIS A 120 0.95 1.78 7.24
C HIS A 120 1.78 0.53 6.90
N SER A 121 1.64 -0.56 7.66
CA SER A 121 2.38 -1.81 7.42
C SER A 121 1.93 -2.54 6.16
N LEU A 122 0.75 -2.21 5.60
CA LEU A 122 0.35 -2.70 4.28
C LEU A 122 1.34 -2.28 3.17
N LYS A 123 2.02 -1.15 3.34
CA LYS A 123 3.08 -0.72 2.41
C LYS A 123 4.20 -1.76 2.35
N GLU A 124 4.75 -2.09 3.52
CA GLU A 124 5.87 -3.03 3.67
C GLU A 124 5.49 -4.41 3.11
N ILE A 125 4.29 -4.88 3.42
CA ILE A 125 3.80 -6.19 2.97
C ILE A 125 3.70 -6.27 1.44
N LEU A 126 3.25 -5.19 0.79
CA LEU A 126 3.14 -5.15 -0.68
C LEU A 126 4.51 -5.02 -1.37
N GLN A 127 5.53 -4.56 -0.65
CA GLN A 127 6.92 -4.48 -1.14
C GLN A 127 7.66 -5.82 -1.03
N ASP A 128 7.21 -6.74 -0.18
CA ASP A 128 7.86 -8.04 0.00
C ASP A 128 7.87 -8.85 -1.31
N PRO A 129 9.04 -9.31 -1.80
CA PRO A 129 9.16 -10.06 -3.06
C PRO A 129 8.36 -11.37 -3.07
N SER A 130 8.16 -12.00 -1.91
CA SER A 130 7.33 -13.20 -1.78
C SER A 130 5.88 -12.95 -2.18
N VAL A 131 5.40 -11.74 -1.91
CA VAL A 131 4.06 -11.25 -2.21
C VAL A 131 4.01 -10.73 -3.64
N GLN A 132 5.01 -9.96 -4.09
CA GLN A 132 5.06 -9.42 -5.46
C GLN A 132 5.02 -10.51 -6.53
N SER A 133 5.68 -11.66 -6.33
CA SER A 133 5.64 -12.76 -7.29
C SER A 133 4.23 -13.33 -7.53
N LYS A 134 3.37 -13.27 -6.50
CA LYS A 134 1.97 -13.73 -6.57
C LYS A 134 1.00 -12.60 -6.96
N LEU A 135 1.43 -11.36 -6.81
CA LEU A 135 0.65 -10.14 -7.05
C LEU A 135 1.07 -9.37 -8.31
N SER A 136 1.97 -9.92 -9.12
CA SER A 136 2.50 -9.29 -10.34
C SER A 136 1.41 -8.78 -11.29
N ASP A 137 0.27 -9.46 -11.30
CA ASP A 137 -0.84 -9.18 -12.22
C ASP A 137 -1.84 -8.15 -11.66
N THR A 138 -1.55 -7.54 -10.51
CA THR A 138 -2.42 -6.53 -9.90
C THR A 138 -1.90 -5.12 -10.16
N LYS A 139 -2.82 -4.21 -10.48
CA LYS A 139 -2.47 -2.79 -10.70
C LYS A 139 -1.79 -2.17 -9.47
N ALA A 140 -2.24 -2.55 -8.28
CA ALA A 140 -1.69 -2.08 -7.01
C ALA A 140 -0.19 -2.42 -6.85
N ALA A 141 0.24 -3.62 -7.27
CA ALA A 141 1.67 -3.99 -7.23
C ALA A 141 2.50 -3.14 -8.20
N GLY A 142 1.97 -2.82 -9.39
CA GLY A 142 2.63 -1.93 -10.35
C GLY A 142 2.83 -0.51 -9.81
N GLU A 143 1.81 0.04 -9.14
CA GLU A 143 1.88 1.36 -8.50
C GLU A 143 2.93 1.40 -7.38
N VAL A 144 2.95 0.39 -6.51
CA VAL A 144 3.96 0.30 -5.43
C VAL A 144 5.37 0.17 -6.00
N LYS A 145 5.55 -0.63 -7.06
CA LYS A 145 6.84 -0.81 -7.73
C LYS A 145 7.35 0.47 -8.38
N ALA A 146 6.49 1.23 -9.05
CA ALA A 146 6.88 2.50 -9.67
C ALA A 146 7.35 3.53 -8.62
N LEU A 147 6.68 3.57 -7.47
CA LEU A 147 7.06 4.45 -6.35
C LEU A 147 8.36 3.99 -5.69
N GLU A 148 8.57 2.69 -5.55
CA GLU A 148 9.83 2.12 -5.07
C GLU A 148 11.00 2.43 -6.01
N GLN A 149 10.80 2.29 -7.32
CA GLN A 149 11.79 2.68 -8.33
C GLN A 149 12.15 4.16 -8.24
N PHE A 150 11.17 5.04 -8.03
CA PHE A 150 11.41 6.46 -7.80
C PHE A 150 12.32 6.70 -6.59
N TYR A 151 12.03 6.08 -5.44
CA TYR A 151 12.89 6.21 -4.25
C TYR A 151 14.28 5.60 -4.45
N GLN A 152 14.39 4.50 -5.18
CA GLN A 152 15.67 3.87 -5.48
C GLN A 152 16.54 4.79 -6.33
N ILE A 153 15.96 5.40 -7.37
CA ILE A 153 16.67 6.35 -8.24
C ILE A 153 17.08 7.59 -7.45
N LEU A 154 16.20 8.12 -6.60
CA LEU A 154 16.52 9.25 -5.73
C LEU A 154 17.72 8.96 -4.80
N GLN A 155 17.89 7.72 -4.35
CA GLN A 155 19.02 7.30 -3.52
C GLN A 155 20.32 7.11 -4.31
N THR A 156 20.24 6.60 -5.54
CA THR A 156 21.43 6.31 -6.36
C THR A 156 21.91 7.50 -7.16
N GLU A 157 20.98 8.24 -7.77
CA GLU A 157 21.21 9.32 -8.75
C GLU A 157 20.13 10.41 -8.55
N PRO A 158 20.33 11.37 -7.62
CA PRO A 158 19.31 12.37 -7.27
C PRO A 158 18.89 13.23 -8.47
N SER A 159 19.83 13.56 -9.37
CA SER A 159 19.60 14.35 -10.58
C SER A 159 18.70 13.70 -11.64
N ARG A 160 18.18 12.49 -11.39
CA ARG A 160 17.23 11.78 -12.27
C ARG A 160 15.81 11.66 -11.73
N ALA A 161 15.57 12.00 -10.47
CA ALA A 161 14.26 11.87 -9.85
C ALA A 161 13.86 13.21 -9.24
N PHE A 162 12.86 13.87 -9.84
CA PHE A 162 12.35 15.14 -9.35
C PHE A 162 10.91 15.01 -8.86
N TYR A 163 10.57 15.81 -7.87
CA TYR A 163 9.21 15.97 -7.36
C TYR A 163 8.88 17.47 -7.29
N GLY A 164 7.59 17.79 -7.30
CA GLY A 164 7.11 19.18 -7.35
C GLY A 164 6.77 19.67 -8.75
N THR A 165 5.84 20.61 -8.82
CA THR A 165 5.25 21.06 -10.08
C THR A 165 6.22 21.80 -10.99
N ARG A 166 7.09 22.64 -10.42
CA ARG A 166 8.05 23.44 -11.17
C ARG A 166 9.11 22.55 -11.82
N HIS A 167 9.76 21.70 -11.02
CA HIS A 167 10.79 20.78 -11.50
C HIS A 167 10.27 19.83 -12.59
N VAL A 168 9.05 19.31 -12.43
CA VAL A 168 8.45 18.40 -13.40
C VAL A 168 8.09 19.11 -14.71
N GLU A 169 7.71 20.39 -14.67
CA GLU A 169 7.47 21.17 -15.88
C GLU A 169 8.75 21.48 -16.64
N SER A 170 9.79 21.93 -15.94
CA SER A 170 11.11 22.15 -16.55
C SER A 170 11.66 20.84 -17.13
N ALA A 171 11.43 19.70 -16.45
CA ALA A 171 11.80 18.40 -16.98
C ALA A 171 11.01 17.97 -18.21
N ASN A 172 9.75 18.42 -18.33
CA ASN A 172 8.91 18.19 -19.50
C ASN A 172 9.34 19.07 -20.69
N GLU A 173 9.75 20.32 -20.44
CA GLU A 173 10.35 21.20 -21.47
C GLU A 173 11.63 20.60 -22.04
N GLY A 174 12.45 20.00 -21.17
CA GLY A 174 13.62 19.24 -21.58
C GLY A 174 13.32 17.89 -22.24
N GLN A 175 12.06 17.43 -22.31
CA GLN A 175 11.64 16.12 -22.82
C GLN A 175 12.36 14.91 -22.17
N ALA A 176 12.77 15.07 -20.90
CA ALA A 176 13.57 14.05 -20.20
C ALA A 176 12.72 13.02 -19.44
N ILE A 177 11.40 13.21 -19.34
CA ILE A 177 10.52 12.38 -18.51
C ILE A 177 10.38 10.97 -19.11
N GLU A 178 10.76 9.96 -18.32
CA GLU A 178 10.52 8.55 -18.60
C GLU A 178 9.18 8.11 -18.03
N THR A 179 8.99 8.30 -16.72
CA THR A 179 7.78 7.91 -16.00
C THR A 179 7.27 9.07 -15.16
N LEU A 180 6.03 9.49 -15.40
CA LEU A 180 5.34 10.50 -14.61
C LEU A 180 4.42 9.82 -13.58
N LEU A 181 4.60 10.18 -12.31
CA LEU A 181 3.77 9.76 -11.18
C LEU A 181 2.89 10.95 -10.77
N ILE A 182 1.57 10.81 -10.87
CA ILE A 182 0.64 11.89 -10.51
C ILE A 182 -0.52 11.37 -9.66
N SER A 183 -0.87 12.11 -8.61
CA SER A 183 -2.03 11.81 -7.77
C SER A 183 -3.34 12.27 -8.40
N ASP A 184 -4.39 11.45 -8.27
CA ASP A 184 -5.72 11.74 -8.78
C ASP A 184 -6.38 12.95 -8.10
N ASN A 185 -5.96 13.27 -6.87
CA ASN A 185 -6.48 14.39 -6.10
C ASN A 185 -6.20 15.74 -6.78
N LEU A 186 -5.05 15.86 -7.46
CA LEU A 186 -4.67 17.07 -8.18
C LEU A 186 -5.59 17.38 -9.38
N PHE A 187 -6.21 16.36 -9.97
CA PHE A 187 -7.21 16.55 -11.03
C PHE A 187 -8.59 16.96 -10.50
N ARG A 188 -8.85 16.74 -9.20
CA ARG A 188 -10.12 17.05 -8.54
C ARG A 188 -10.12 18.42 -7.85
N CYS A 189 -9.01 19.17 -7.91
CA CYS A 189 -8.91 20.52 -7.38
C CYS A 189 -10.01 21.45 -7.94
N GLN A 190 -10.50 22.35 -7.09
CA GLN A 190 -11.55 23.33 -7.45
C GLN A 190 -11.05 24.38 -8.44
N ASP A 191 -9.74 24.66 -8.46
CA ASP A 191 -9.15 25.61 -9.40
C ASP A 191 -9.03 25.00 -10.80
N VAL A 192 -9.78 25.59 -11.73
CA VAL A 192 -9.80 25.21 -13.14
C VAL A 192 -8.46 25.49 -13.81
N GLY A 193 -7.71 26.51 -13.35
CA GLY A 193 -6.39 26.85 -13.88
C GLY A 193 -5.37 25.74 -13.67
N GLN A 194 -5.17 25.33 -12.42
CA GLN A 194 -4.28 24.22 -12.07
C GLN A 194 -4.69 22.91 -12.73
N ARG A 195 -5.99 22.60 -12.80
CA ARG A 195 -6.46 21.38 -13.46
C ARG A 195 -6.08 21.32 -14.94
N LYS A 196 -6.24 22.43 -15.68
CA LYS A 196 -5.84 22.50 -17.09
C LYS A 196 -4.33 22.32 -17.26
N ARG A 197 -3.54 22.87 -16.35
CA ARG A 197 -2.07 22.74 -16.33
C ARG A 197 -1.63 21.29 -16.20
N TYR A 198 -2.18 20.53 -15.24
CA TYR A 198 -1.84 19.11 -15.08
C TYR A 198 -2.33 18.23 -16.22
N VAL A 199 -3.50 18.53 -16.80
CA VAL A 199 -3.99 17.81 -17.99
C VAL A 199 -3.04 18.02 -19.17
N ALA A 200 -2.63 19.28 -19.43
CA ALA A 200 -1.67 19.59 -20.48
C ALA A 200 -0.30 18.92 -20.25
N LEU A 201 0.17 18.86 -19.00
CA LEU A 201 1.40 18.16 -18.64
C LEU A 201 1.31 16.65 -18.95
N VAL A 202 0.21 15.99 -18.58
CA VAL A 202 0.01 14.57 -18.86
C VAL A 202 -0.07 14.30 -20.37
N ASP A 203 -0.75 15.16 -21.12
CA ASP A 203 -0.85 15.04 -22.58
C ASP A 203 0.54 15.20 -23.23
N SER A 204 1.32 16.21 -22.83
CA SER A 204 2.70 16.43 -23.29
C SER A 204 3.61 15.24 -23.01
N VAL A 205 3.56 14.67 -21.80
CA VAL A 205 4.39 13.50 -21.46
C VAL A 205 4.01 12.28 -22.31
N ARG A 206 2.72 12.08 -22.59
CA ARG A 206 2.26 11.00 -23.47
C ARG A 206 2.71 11.19 -24.91
N GLU A 207 2.65 12.41 -25.43
CA GLU A 207 3.14 12.74 -26.78
C GLU A 207 4.64 12.50 -26.92
N ASN A 208 5.42 12.78 -25.87
CA ASN A 208 6.86 12.52 -25.80
C ASN A 208 7.22 11.04 -25.56
N GLY A 209 6.22 10.15 -25.48
CA GLY A 209 6.39 8.72 -25.26
C GLY A 209 6.80 8.33 -23.83
N GLY A 210 6.52 9.18 -22.83
CA GLY A 210 6.66 8.84 -21.42
C GLY A 210 5.49 8.01 -20.88
N ASP A 211 5.73 7.16 -19.90
CA ASP A 211 4.71 6.37 -19.22
C ASP A 211 4.07 7.20 -18.09
N VAL A 212 2.74 7.32 -18.09
CA VAL A 212 2.02 8.09 -17.07
C VAL A 212 1.28 7.14 -16.13
N LYS A 213 1.66 7.15 -14.85
CA LYS A 213 1.01 6.40 -13.77
C LYS A 213 0.19 7.35 -12.91
N ILE A 214 -1.13 7.14 -12.93
CA ILE A 214 -2.06 7.88 -12.08
C ILE A 214 -2.33 7.08 -10.82
N PHE A 215 -1.98 7.66 -9.67
CA PHE A 215 -2.16 7.09 -8.35
C PHE A 215 -3.46 7.59 -7.74
N SER A 216 -4.19 6.68 -7.08
CA SER A 216 -5.36 7.07 -6.30
C SER A 216 -4.92 7.49 -4.91
N SER A 217 -5.34 8.68 -4.48
CA SER A 217 -5.16 9.20 -3.11
C SER A 217 -5.77 8.29 -2.03
N LEU A 218 -6.74 7.45 -2.38
CA LEU A 218 -7.34 6.45 -1.49
C LEU A 218 -6.52 5.16 -1.35
N HIS A 219 -5.43 5.03 -2.11
CA HIS A 219 -4.49 3.92 -2.01
C HIS A 219 -3.25 4.37 -1.21
N ILE A 220 -2.58 3.41 -0.57
CA ILE A 220 -1.43 3.69 0.32
C ILE A 220 -0.25 4.33 -0.43
N SER A 221 -0.07 3.97 -1.72
CA SER A 221 0.92 4.59 -2.59
C SER A 221 0.57 6.04 -2.93
N GLY A 222 -0.72 6.35 -3.16
CA GLY A 222 -1.17 7.71 -3.40
C GLY A 222 -1.01 8.62 -2.20
N GLU A 223 -1.27 8.12 -0.98
CA GLU A 223 -1.03 8.87 0.26
C GLU A 223 0.44 9.32 0.41
N GLN A 224 1.39 8.53 -0.11
CA GLN A 224 2.82 8.88 -0.10
C GLN A 224 3.18 9.90 -1.17
N LEU A 225 2.64 9.73 -2.37
CA LEU A 225 2.85 10.69 -3.45
C LEU A 225 2.28 12.05 -3.07
N ASP A 226 1.11 12.10 -2.40
CA ASP A 226 0.51 13.32 -1.88
C ASP A 226 1.40 14.02 -0.84
N GLN A 227 2.14 13.28 -0.02
CA GLN A 227 3.14 13.85 0.89
C GLN A 227 4.32 14.48 0.13
N LEU A 228 4.61 14.01 -1.08
CA LEU A 228 5.61 14.55 -2.00
C LEU A 228 4.97 15.51 -3.01
N THR A 229 4.06 16.39 -2.57
CA THR A 229 3.33 17.38 -3.38
C THR A 229 2.34 16.82 -4.42
N GLY A 230 2.23 15.50 -4.55
CA GLY A 230 1.30 14.82 -5.45
C GLY A 230 1.81 14.64 -6.90
N VAL A 231 3.00 15.17 -7.23
CA VAL A 231 3.61 15.05 -8.56
C VAL A 231 5.09 14.68 -8.43
N ALA A 232 5.50 13.62 -9.13
CA ALA A 232 6.88 13.20 -9.24
C ALA A 232 7.17 12.66 -10.64
N ALA A 233 8.43 12.74 -11.07
CA ALA A 233 8.88 12.24 -12.36
C ALA A 233 10.23 11.53 -12.23
N ILE A 234 10.36 10.44 -12.98
CA ILE A 234 11.63 9.73 -13.22
C ILE A 234 12.12 10.14 -14.61
N LEU A 235 13.38 10.54 -14.72
CA LEU A 235 14.00 11.00 -15.96
C LEU A 235 14.84 9.93 -16.64
N ARG A 236 14.88 9.99 -17.98
CA ARG A 236 15.70 9.16 -18.86
C ARG A 236 17.19 9.45 -18.70
N TYR A 237 17.55 10.71 -18.47
CA TYR A 237 18.91 11.18 -18.26
C TYR A 237 18.97 12.19 -17.11
N PRO A 238 20.11 12.31 -16.42
CA PRO A 238 20.28 13.26 -15.34
C PRO A 238 20.22 14.70 -15.86
N MET A 239 19.51 15.58 -15.14
CA MET A 239 19.49 17.03 -15.41
C MET A 239 19.94 17.79 -14.15
N PRO A 240 21.24 18.09 -14.03
CA PRO A 240 21.81 18.76 -12.85
C PRO A 240 21.28 20.20 -12.64
N GLU A 241 20.88 20.87 -13.72
CA GLU A 241 20.43 22.27 -13.69
C GLU A 241 19.16 22.49 -12.84
N LEU A 242 18.40 21.42 -12.55
CA LEU A 242 17.20 21.47 -11.72
C LEU A 242 17.48 21.28 -10.22
N GLU A 243 18.67 20.79 -9.83
CA GLU A 243 19.09 20.71 -8.42
C GLU A 243 19.45 22.09 -7.86
N ASP A 244 19.96 23.00 -8.71
CA ASP A 244 20.43 24.33 -8.30
C ASP A 244 19.29 25.30 -7.92
N GLU A 245 18.05 25.05 -8.39
CA GLU A 245 16.89 25.88 -8.03
C GLU A 245 16.46 25.68 -6.56
N GLU A 246 16.63 24.49 -5.97
CA GLU A 246 16.26 24.22 -4.57
C GLU A 246 17.15 25.00 -3.58
N LEU A 247 18.45 25.12 -3.87
CA LEU A 247 19.41 25.85 -3.03
C LEU A 247 19.16 27.36 -3.01
N SER A 248 18.50 27.91 -4.05
CA SER A 248 18.18 29.34 -4.12
C SER A 248 16.92 29.72 -3.34
N SER A 249 16.00 28.77 -3.11
CA SER A 249 14.76 29.01 -2.36
C SER A 249 14.92 29.02 -0.84
N ASP A 250 15.99 28.43 -0.30
CA ASP A 250 16.29 28.45 1.14
C ASP A 250 16.97 29.76 1.61
N GLU A 251 17.42 30.62 0.68
CA GLU A 251 18.03 31.93 1.01
C GLU A 251 17.03 33.11 1.00
N GLU A 252 15.77 32.90 0.61
CA GLU A 252 14.71 33.91 0.68
C GLU A 252 13.56 33.53 1.64
N SER A 253 13.90 33.24 2.90
CA SER A 253 12.94 33.19 4.03
C SER A 253 13.48 33.88 5.28
#